data_AF-A0A929K813-F1
#
_entry.id   AF-A0A929K813-F1
#
_cell.length_a   1.000
_cell.length_b   1.000
_cell.length_c   1.000
_cell.angle_alpha   90.00
_cell.angle_beta   90.00
_cell.angle_gamma   90.00
#
_symmetry.space_group_name_H-M   'P 1'
#
loop_
_entity.id
_entity.type
_entity.pdbx_description
1 polymer ?
#
loop_
_entity_poly.entity_id
_entity_poly.type
_entity_poly.pdbx_seq_one_letter_code
_entity_poly.pdbx_strand_id
1 'polypeptide(L)'
;GNHQLDRVYEYVMMYLTNITDKGLTILPSHRLFKSYPDFKIEKFLSSAKKWFDISVFPFSANTQKTVTRVFLDKLKEYGQNTTVIGFYHSGAENYYSLCLKSKARKEIGDDVHPSIKKLDVLVLSRLILQRILGIKRDDLDNEKIIQYESNTTRALSSVHSGDYQMVFLVNPTKIEQILEITGNSLIMPRKSTYFHPKILSGLVFNKIDPYETVHTPRQ
;
A
#
# COMPACT_ATOMS: atom_id res chain seq x y z
N GLY A 1 -22.51 31.52 -27.46
CA GLY A 1 -22.46 30.18 -28.08
C GLY A 1 -23.10 29.20 -27.13
N ASN A 2 -24.23 28.62 -27.51
CA ASN A 2 -25.03 27.72 -26.67
C ASN A 2 -24.21 26.50 -26.24
N HIS A 3 -23.83 26.42 -24.96
CA HIS A 3 -23.55 25.13 -24.34
C HIS A 3 -24.90 24.42 -24.19
N GLN A 4 -25.14 23.41 -25.02
CA GLN A 4 -26.21 22.44 -24.78
C GLN A 4 -25.79 21.60 -23.57
N LEU A 5 -26.20 22.05 -22.38
CA LEU A 5 -26.33 21.19 -21.20
C LEU A 5 -27.30 20.06 -21.57
N ASP A 6 -26.99 18.82 -21.18
CA ASP A 6 -27.75 17.57 -21.39
C ASP A 6 -27.14 16.54 -22.34
N ARG A 7 -25.81 16.46 -22.42
CA ARG A 7 -25.17 15.32 -23.08
C ARG A 7 -24.97 14.18 -22.09
N VAL A 8 -25.32 12.96 -22.46
CA VAL A 8 -25.26 11.78 -21.56
C VAL A 8 -23.86 11.54 -20.98
N TYR A 9 -22.80 11.98 -21.66
CA TYR A 9 -21.41 11.90 -21.18
C TYR A 9 -21.01 13.01 -20.19
N GLU A 10 -21.85 14.02 -19.96
CA GLU A 10 -21.65 15.06 -18.93
C GLU A 10 -22.08 14.57 -17.54
N TYR A 11 -22.79 13.44 -17.47
CA TYR A 11 -23.29 12.83 -16.24
C TYR A 11 -22.54 11.53 -15.96
N VAL A 12 -22.05 11.40 -14.73
CA VAL A 12 -21.55 10.13 -14.19
C VAL A 12 -22.41 9.74 -13.01
N MET A 13 -22.85 8.48 -12.99
CA MET A 13 -23.52 7.94 -11.82
C MET A 13 -22.52 7.93 -10.66
N MET A 14 -22.89 8.62 -9.58
CA MET A 14 -22.04 8.79 -8.41
C MET A 14 -22.73 8.21 -7.19
N TYR A 15 -21.99 7.39 -6.44
CA TYR A 15 -22.37 7.00 -5.09
C TYR A 15 -21.60 7.86 -4.10
N LEU A 16 -22.33 8.64 -3.31
CA LEU A 16 -21.76 9.44 -2.24
C LEU A 16 -21.92 8.67 -0.93
N THR A 17 -20.79 8.44 -0.25
CA THR A 17 -20.77 7.84 1.08
C THR A 17 -20.00 8.72 2.03
N ASN A 18 -20.39 8.68 3.29
CA ASN A 18 -19.68 9.40 4.32
C ASN A 18 -18.34 8.70 4.58
N ILE A 19 -17.23 9.44 4.44
CA ILE A 19 -15.88 8.90 4.69
C ILE A 19 -15.67 8.47 6.14
N THR A 20 -16.49 8.96 7.07
CA THR A 20 -16.46 8.58 8.49
C THR A 20 -17.43 7.45 8.85
N ASP A 21 -18.13 6.86 7.87
CA ASP A 21 -19.02 5.73 8.11
C ASP A 21 -18.25 4.53 8.65
N LYS A 22 -18.76 3.91 9.73
CA LYS A 22 -18.16 2.70 10.34
C LYS A 22 -18.12 1.51 9.39
N GLY A 23 -18.97 1.48 8.37
CA GLY A 23 -18.98 0.46 7.32
C GLY A 23 -17.86 0.61 6.28
N LEU A 24 -17.16 1.76 6.24
CA LEU A 24 -16.07 2.02 5.31
C LEU A 24 -14.71 1.85 6.02
N THR A 25 -13.93 0.86 5.59
CA THR A 25 -12.59 0.62 6.11
C THR A 25 -11.55 0.88 5.03
N ILE A 26 -10.45 1.53 5.41
CA ILE A 26 -9.27 1.66 4.56
C ILE A 26 -8.33 0.50 4.93
N LEU A 27 -8.05 -0.36 3.98
CA LEU A 27 -7.12 -1.47 4.14
C LEU A 27 -5.70 -1.04 3.73
N PRO A 28 -4.66 -1.65 4.34
CA PRO A 28 -3.29 -1.40 3.94
C PRO A 28 -3.03 -1.99 2.54
N SER A 29 -1.96 -1.53 1.90
CA SER A 29 -1.52 -2.06 0.61
C SER A 29 -0.09 -2.56 0.75
N HIS A 30 0.05 -3.78 1.27
CA HIS A 30 1.35 -4.43 1.47
C HIS A 30 2.00 -4.73 0.12
N ARG A 31 3.33 -4.67 0.05
CA ARG A 31 4.08 -4.90 -1.19
C ARG A 31 4.86 -6.19 -1.07
N LEU A 32 4.52 -7.17 -1.90
CA LEU A 32 5.21 -8.45 -2.00
C LEU A 32 6.09 -8.48 -3.25
N PHE A 33 7.25 -9.11 -3.10
CA PHE A 33 8.21 -9.30 -4.17
C PHE A 33 8.39 -10.80 -4.38
N LYS A 34 8.06 -11.27 -5.59
CA LYS A 34 8.22 -12.69 -5.92
C LYS A 34 9.70 -13.07 -5.94
N SER A 35 10.50 -12.22 -6.59
CA SER A 35 11.96 -12.33 -6.63
C SER A 35 12.57 -10.95 -6.87
N TYR A 36 13.72 -10.70 -6.25
CA TYR A 36 14.57 -9.53 -6.43
C TYR A 36 16.02 -10.03 -6.57
N PRO A 37 16.66 -9.86 -7.75
CA PRO A 37 17.99 -10.39 -8.01
C PRO A 37 19.02 -9.90 -6.98
N ASP A 38 19.90 -10.82 -6.55
CA ASP A 38 21.01 -10.55 -5.63
C ASP A 38 20.62 -9.83 -4.33
N PHE A 39 19.38 -10.03 -3.86
CA PHE A 39 18.96 -9.48 -2.58
C PHE A 39 19.83 -10.02 -1.45
N LYS A 40 20.45 -9.11 -0.69
CA LYS A 40 21.20 -9.41 0.53
C LYS A 40 20.61 -8.61 1.68
N ILE A 41 20.04 -9.30 2.65
CA ILE A 41 19.32 -8.68 3.76
C ILE A 41 20.24 -7.78 4.59
N GLU A 42 21.50 -8.15 4.79
CA GLU A 42 22.47 -7.37 5.55
C GLU A 42 22.78 -6.04 4.85
N LYS A 43 22.96 -6.07 3.53
CA LYS A 43 23.18 -4.86 2.70
C LYS A 43 21.96 -3.95 2.72
N PHE A 44 20.77 -4.55 2.61
CA PHE A 44 19.50 -3.83 2.71
C PHE A 44 19.35 -3.12 4.06
N LEU A 45 19.49 -3.86 5.17
CA LEU A 45 19.35 -3.31 6.52
C LEU A 45 20.42 -2.25 6.82
N SER A 46 21.66 -2.47 6.38
CA SER A 46 22.74 -1.48 6.52
C SER A 46 22.40 -0.17 5.80
N SER A 47 21.90 -0.25 4.57
CA SER A 47 21.46 0.93 3.81
C SER A 47 20.24 1.61 4.44
N ALA A 48 19.29 0.81 4.96
CA ALA A 48 18.09 1.31 5.61
C ALA A 48 18.37 2.10 6.89
N LYS A 49 19.43 1.76 7.64
CA LYS A 49 19.84 2.49 8.86
C LYS A 49 20.09 3.98 8.63
N LYS A 50 20.37 4.41 7.40
CA LYS A 50 20.48 5.84 7.05
C LYS A 50 19.20 6.62 7.36
N TRP A 51 18.04 6.03 7.08
CA TRP A 51 16.74 6.71 7.20
C TRP A 51 15.83 6.13 8.27
N PHE A 52 16.09 4.91 8.73
CA PHE A 52 15.22 4.19 9.65
C PHE A 52 15.97 3.75 10.91
N ASP A 53 15.28 3.78 12.04
CA ASP A 53 15.63 3.02 13.23
C ASP A 53 15.02 1.63 13.09
N ILE A 54 15.85 0.59 13.22
CA ILE A 54 15.47 -0.79 12.93
C ILE A 54 15.37 -1.57 14.24
N SER A 55 14.17 -2.09 14.54
CA SER A 55 13.97 -3.07 15.61
C SER A 55 13.81 -4.46 15.02
N VAL A 56 14.38 -5.46 15.71
CA VAL A 56 14.39 -6.86 15.28
C VAL A 56 13.49 -7.67 16.20
N PHE A 57 12.67 -8.54 15.62
CA PHE A 57 11.78 -9.44 16.32
C PHE A 57 12.14 -10.87 15.94
N PRO A 58 13.11 -11.48 16.66
CA PRO A 58 13.54 -12.84 16.39
C PRO A 58 12.45 -13.84 16.77
N PHE A 59 12.31 -14.89 15.98
CA PHE A 59 11.41 -16.00 16.25
C PHE A 59 12.05 -17.33 15.87
N SER A 60 11.55 -18.41 16.47
CA SER A 60 11.80 -19.78 16.03
C SER A 60 10.49 -20.41 15.58
N ALA A 61 10.54 -21.61 15.00
CA ALA A 61 9.34 -22.33 14.57
C ALA A 61 8.24 -22.42 15.66
N ASN A 62 8.63 -22.56 16.93
CA ASN A 62 7.70 -22.69 18.05
C ASN A 62 7.13 -21.35 18.53
N THR A 63 7.85 -20.24 18.35
CA THR A 63 7.46 -18.92 18.83
C THR A 63 6.90 -18.01 17.75
N GLN A 64 6.98 -18.41 16.48
CA GLN A 64 6.60 -17.62 15.31
C GLN A 64 5.22 -16.98 15.44
N LYS A 65 4.19 -17.73 15.85
CA LYS A 65 2.82 -17.19 15.98
C LYS A 65 2.75 -16.06 17.03
N THR A 66 3.36 -16.28 18.19
CA THR A 66 3.40 -15.29 19.29
C THR A 66 4.19 -14.06 18.89
N VAL A 67 5.38 -14.24 18.30
CA VAL A 67 6.23 -13.12 17.85
C VAL A 67 5.56 -12.35 16.72
N THR A 68 4.86 -13.03 15.80
CA THR A 68 4.09 -12.37 14.73
C THR A 68 3.04 -11.45 15.33
N ARG A 69 2.32 -11.88 16.36
CA ARG A 69 1.34 -11.03 17.05
C ARG A 69 1.99 -9.80 17.68
N VAL A 70 3.06 -10.00 18.46
CA VAL A 70 3.80 -8.90 19.10
C VAL A 70 4.35 -7.91 18.05
N PHE A 71 4.90 -8.42 16.96
CA PHE A 71 5.41 -7.61 15.86
C PHE A 71 4.32 -6.75 15.23
N LEU A 72 3.17 -7.35 14.88
CA LEU A 72 2.04 -6.62 14.29
C LEU A 72 1.44 -5.59 15.24
N ASP A 73 1.32 -5.92 16.53
CA ASP A 73 0.85 -4.98 17.56
C ASP A 73 1.82 -3.79 17.68
N LYS A 74 3.13 -4.03 17.63
CA LYS A 74 4.15 -2.96 17.64
C LYS A 74 4.14 -2.11 16.37
N LEU A 75 3.92 -2.69 15.18
CA LEU A 75 3.75 -1.91 13.95
C LEU A 75 2.54 -0.97 14.04
N LYS A 76 1.43 -1.45 14.62
CA LYS A 76 0.23 -0.63 14.82
C LYS A 76 0.48 0.49 15.84
N GLU A 77 1.14 0.18 16.96
CA GLU A 77 1.50 1.15 18.00
C GLU A 77 2.41 2.25 17.44
N TYR A 78 3.53 1.89 16.79
CA TYR A 78 4.46 2.86 16.21
C TYR A 78 3.82 3.69 15.09
N GLY A 79 2.94 3.09 14.29
CA GLY A 79 2.18 3.75 13.22
C GLY A 79 1.23 4.86 13.70
N GLN A 80 0.96 4.95 15.00
CA GLN A 80 0.18 6.06 15.55
C GLN A 80 0.97 7.37 15.50
N ASN A 81 2.28 7.32 15.75
CA ASN A 81 3.13 8.49 15.97
C ASN A 81 4.10 8.78 14.82
N THR A 82 4.57 7.75 14.12
CA THR A 82 5.52 7.88 13.02
C THR A 82 5.21 6.91 11.89
N THR A 83 5.90 7.08 10.76
CA THR A 83 5.87 6.06 9.71
C THR A 83 6.71 4.88 10.14
N VAL A 84 6.10 3.70 10.10
CA VAL A 84 6.77 2.43 10.34
C VAL A 84 6.43 1.47 9.22
N ILE A 85 7.45 0.77 8.74
CA ILE A 85 7.31 -0.25 7.70
C ILE A 85 7.74 -1.58 8.31
N GLY A 86 6.86 -2.58 8.25
CA GLY A 86 7.23 -3.94 8.60
C GLY A 86 7.96 -4.59 7.42
N PHE A 87 8.96 -5.41 7.70
CA PHE A 87 9.70 -6.14 6.68
C PHE A 87 9.92 -7.59 7.12
N TYR A 88 9.73 -8.49 6.18
CA TYR A 88 10.05 -9.91 6.32
C TYR A 88 10.62 -10.45 5.01
N HIS A 89 11.66 -11.27 5.12
CA HIS A 89 12.29 -11.97 4.01
C HIS A 89 12.17 -13.48 4.24
N SER A 90 11.85 -14.22 3.19
CA SER A 90 11.68 -15.67 3.25
C SER A 90 12.96 -16.36 3.74
N GLY A 91 12.81 -17.36 4.61
CA GLY A 91 13.92 -18.05 5.24
C GLY A 91 14.65 -17.26 6.34
N ALA A 92 14.26 -16.02 6.64
CA ALA A 92 14.77 -15.31 7.82
C ALA A 92 14.00 -15.74 9.09
N GLU A 93 14.71 -15.78 10.21
CA GLU A 93 14.16 -16.03 11.55
C GLU A 93 13.82 -14.73 12.29
N ASN A 94 13.69 -13.63 11.56
CA ASN A 94 13.50 -12.30 12.12
C ASN A 94 12.44 -11.52 11.32
N TYR A 95 11.55 -10.83 12.04
CA TYR A 95 10.82 -9.69 11.48
C TYR A 95 11.56 -8.39 11.81
N TYR A 96 11.39 -7.38 10.96
CA TYR A 96 12.02 -6.08 11.14
C TYR A 96 10.97 -4.97 11.11
N SER A 97 11.02 -4.04 12.07
CA SER A 97 10.28 -2.78 11.99
C SER A 97 11.24 -1.66 11.63
N LEU A 98 10.94 -0.94 10.54
CA LEU A 98 11.70 0.19 10.06
C LEU A 98 10.95 1.48 10.41
N CYS A 99 11.31 2.09 11.54
CA CYS A 99 10.72 3.34 12.01
C CYS A 99 11.44 4.53 11.37
N LEU A 100 10.71 5.42 10.69
CA LEU A 100 11.29 6.56 10.00
C LEU A 100 11.90 7.56 10.99
N LYS A 101 13.18 7.90 10.80
CA LYS A 101 13.86 8.96 11.55
C LYS A 101 13.24 10.32 11.25
N SER A 102 13.13 11.18 12.25
CA SER A 102 12.53 12.52 12.12
C SER A 102 13.16 13.35 10.98
N LYS A 103 14.49 13.31 10.84
CA LYS A 103 15.23 14.03 9.79
C LYS A 103 15.09 13.40 8.40
N ALA A 104 14.81 12.10 8.31
CA ALA A 104 14.73 11.37 7.05
C ALA A 104 13.51 11.77 6.19
N ARG A 105 12.48 12.36 6.79
CA ARG A 105 11.30 12.82 6.04
C ARG A 105 11.62 13.96 5.06
N LYS A 106 12.66 14.76 5.33
CA LYS A 106 13.14 15.81 4.41
C LYS A 106 13.75 15.23 3.13
N GLU A 107 14.31 14.03 3.23
CA GLU A 107 14.98 13.33 2.13
C GLU A 107 14.02 12.71 1.10
N ILE A 108 12.70 12.80 1.29
CA ILE A 108 11.72 12.24 0.34
C ILE A 108 11.71 13.00 -1.00
N GLY A 109 12.13 14.28 -0.98
CA GLY A 109 12.18 15.18 -2.13
C GLY A 109 11.29 16.40 -1.91
N ASP A 110 11.72 17.56 -2.42
CA ASP A 110 10.99 18.84 -2.32
C ASP A 110 9.95 19.01 -3.42
N ASP A 111 9.93 18.10 -4.39
CA ASP A 111 8.90 17.97 -5.43
C ASP A 111 7.55 17.49 -4.90
N VAL A 112 7.47 17.12 -3.62
CA VAL A 112 6.28 16.54 -3.00
C VAL A 112 5.75 17.44 -1.89
N HIS A 113 4.44 17.69 -1.90
CA HIS A 113 3.78 18.47 -0.87
C HIS A 113 3.90 17.81 0.53
N PRO A 114 4.09 18.58 1.63
CA PRO A 114 4.27 18.03 2.97
C PRO A 114 3.18 17.05 3.43
N SER A 115 1.91 17.26 3.06
CA SER A 115 0.81 16.34 3.40
C SER A 115 1.01 14.94 2.80
N ILE A 116 1.50 14.85 1.56
CA ILE A 116 1.79 13.57 0.91
C ILE A 116 3.06 12.92 1.51
N LYS A 117 4.05 13.71 1.96
CA LYS A 117 5.26 13.20 2.66
C LYS A 117 4.94 12.42 3.94
N LYS A 118 3.74 12.60 4.52
CA LYS A 118 3.25 11.87 5.71
C LYS A 118 2.81 10.44 5.41
N LEU A 119 2.55 10.08 4.15
CA LEU A 119 2.04 8.77 3.78
C LEU A 119 3.13 7.69 3.86
N ASP A 120 2.85 6.60 4.59
CA ASP A 120 3.75 5.45 4.72
C ASP A 120 4.11 4.84 3.36
N VAL A 121 3.13 4.78 2.45
CA VAL A 121 3.31 4.26 1.09
C VAL A 121 4.29 5.09 0.26
N LEU A 122 4.38 6.40 0.50
CA LEU A 122 5.33 7.26 -0.19
C LEU A 122 6.73 7.06 0.37
N VAL A 123 6.86 6.95 1.69
CA VAL A 123 8.13 6.64 2.36
C VAL A 123 8.67 5.31 1.86
N LEU A 124 7.84 4.26 1.81
CA LEU A 124 8.19 2.96 1.24
C LEU A 124 8.64 3.11 -0.22
N SER A 125 7.89 3.84 -1.04
CA SER A 125 8.21 4.01 -2.47
C SER A 125 9.54 4.75 -2.70
N ARG A 126 9.72 5.91 -2.08
CA ARG A 126 10.86 6.81 -2.34
C ARG A 126 12.13 6.35 -1.63
N LEU A 127 12.05 6.00 -0.34
CA LEU A 127 13.25 5.69 0.43
C LEU A 127 13.67 4.22 0.31
N ILE A 128 12.72 3.29 0.31
CA ILE A 128 13.06 1.86 0.26
C ILE A 128 13.15 1.41 -1.20
N LEU A 129 12.05 1.48 -1.95
CA LEU A 129 12.02 0.88 -3.29
C LEU A 129 12.96 1.59 -4.27
N GLN A 130 12.93 2.92 -4.33
CA GLN A 130 13.77 3.67 -5.26
C GLN A 130 15.21 3.85 -4.76
N ARG A 131 15.43 4.33 -3.52
CA ARG A 131 16.78 4.66 -3.05
C ARG A 131 17.59 3.46 -2.55
N ILE A 132 16.98 2.48 -1.88
CA ILE A 132 17.70 1.31 -1.35
C ILE A 132 17.71 0.17 -2.37
N LEU A 133 16.54 -0.14 -2.94
CA LEU A 133 16.40 -1.22 -3.91
C LEU A 133 16.58 -0.76 -5.36
N GLY A 134 16.82 0.52 -5.64
CA GLY A 134 17.11 0.96 -7.01
C GLY A 134 15.98 0.72 -8.02
N ILE A 135 14.75 0.45 -7.58
CA ILE A 135 13.61 0.19 -8.47
C ILE A 135 13.26 1.50 -9.16
N LYS A 136 13.27 1.49 -10.50
CA LYS A 136 12.93 2.67 -11.29
C LYS A 136 11.47 3.05 -11.08
N ARG A 137 11.19 4.34 -11.24
CA ARG A 137 9.84 4.88 -11.04
C ARG A 137 8.78 4.16 -11.90
N ASP A 138 9.12 3.84 -13.15
CA ASP A 138 8.21 3.19 -14.09
C ASP A 138 7.94 1.72 -13.73
N ASP A 139 8.86 1.08 -13.00
CA ASP A 139 8.76 -0.31 -12.54
C ASP A 139 7.97 -0.44 -11.23
N LEU A 140 7.67 0.67 -10.54
CA LEU A 140 6.93 0.63 -9.27
C LEU A 140 5.50 0.11 -9.42
N ASP A 141 4.93 0.20 -10.62
CA ASP A 141 3.59 -0.29 -10.92
C ASP A 141 3.59 -1.64 -11.66
N ASN A 142 4.77 -2.21 -11.92
CA ASN A 142 4.92 -3.47 -12.64
C ASN A 142 4.52 -4.65 -11.74
N GLU A 143 3.37 -5.25 -12.01
CA GLU A 143 2.80 -6.37 -11.23
C GLU A 143 3.63 -7.67 -11.32
N LYS A 144 4.56 -7.75 -12.27
CA LYS A 144 5.54 -8.85 -12.31
C LYS A 144 6.64 -8.69 -11.26
N ILE A 145 6.87 -7.46 -10.79
CA ILE A 145 7.90 -7.12 -9.79
C ILE A 145 7.25 -6.96 -8.42
N ILE A 146 6.16 -6.17 -8.33
CA ILE A 146 5.50 -5.79 -7.07
C ILE A 146 4.05 -6.24 -7.11
N GLN A 147 3.71 -7.16 -6.19
CA GLN A 147 2.33 -7.55 -5.95
C GLN A 147 1.78 -6.88 -4.70
N TYR A 148 0.47 -6.67 -4.69
CA TYR A 148 -0.22 -5.95 -3.62
C TYR A 148 -1.20 -6.88 -2.90
N GLU A 149 -1.13 -6.91 -1.58
CA GLU A 149 -2.06 -7.67 -0.73
C GLU A 149 -2.55 -6.78 0.41
N SER A 150 -3.85 -6.80 0.67
CA SER A 150 -4.48 -5.99 1.71
C SER A 150 -4.65 -6.73 3.03
N ASN A 151 -4.58 -8.06 3.01
CA ASN A 151 -4.66 -8.90 4.20
C ASN A 151 -3.26 -9.23 4.73
N THR A 152 -2.94 -8.72 5.92
CA THR A 152 -1.64 -8.91 6.56
C THR A 152 -1.28 -10.39 6.79
N THR A 153 -2.26 -11.21 7.18
CA THR A 153 -2.03 -12.64 7.42
C THR A 153 -1.66 -13.37 6.13
N ARG A 154 -2.40 -13.10 5.03
CA ARG A 154 -2.07 -13.65 3.71
C ARG A 154 -0.71 -13.15 3.23
N ALA A 155 -0.42 -11.87 3.39
CA ALA A 155 0.85 -11.29 2.96
C ALA A 155 2.05 -11.96 3.66
N LEU A 156 1.96 -12.23 4.96
CA LEU A 156 2.99 -12.96 5.70
C LEU A 156 3.04 -14.44 5.32
N SER A 157 1.88 -15.11 5.21
CA SER A 157 1.84 -16.53 4.89
C SER A 157 2.45 -16.84 3.52
N SER A 158 2.25 -15.97 2.53
CA SER A 158 2.80 -16.16 1.19
C SER A 158 4.33 -16.00 1.12
N VAL A 159 4.94 -15.32 2.10
CA VAL A 159 6.42 -15.27 2.22
C VAL A 159 6.94 -16.47 3.02
N HIS A 160 6.19 -16.90 4.05
CA HIS A 160 6.49 -18.11 4.83
C HIS A 160 6.42 -19.39 3.98
N SER A 161 5.48 -19.47 3.04
CA SER A 161 5.38 -20.59 2.08
C SER A 161 6.49 -20.60 1.03
N GLY A 162 7.20 -19.47 0.87
CA GLY A 162 8.20 -19.30 -0.19
C GLY A 162 7.62 -18.85 -1.54
N ASP A 163 6.32 -18.58 -1.64
CA ASP A 163 5.70 -18.05 -2.88
C ASP A 163 6.25 -16.66 -3.25
N TYR A 164 6.65 -15.90 -2.23
CA TYR A 164 7.30 -14.60 -2.36
C TYR A 164 8.58 -14.56 -1.54
N GLN A 165 9.59 -13.88 -2.09
CA GLN A 165 10.87 -13.69 -1.43
C GLN A 165 10.79 -12.73 -0.24
N MET A 166 9.98 -11.68 -0.31
CA MET A 166 9.88 -10.70 0.77
C MET A 166 8.57 -9.90 0.73
N VAL A 167 8.23 -9.31 1.87
CA VAL A 167 7.08 -8.42 2.03
C VAL A 167 7.45 -7.15 2.81
N PHE A 168 6.89 -6.03 2.36
CA PHE A 168 6.81 -4.78 3.11
C PHE A 168 5.38 -4.53 3.58
N LEU A 169 5.20 -4.55 4.89
CA LEU A 169 3.93 -4.22 5.56
C LEU A 169 3.87 -2.73 5.84
N VAL A 170 2.68 -2.15 5.64
CA VAL A 170 2.40 -0.73 5.88
C VAL A 170 1.13 -0.63 6.70
N ASN A 171 1.03 0.41 7.52
CA ASN A 171 -0.22 0.72 8.19
C ASN A 171 -1.24 1.26 7.18
N PRO A 172 -2.54 1.07 7.43
CA PRO A 172 -3.57 1.70 6.64
C PRO A 172 -3.45 3.23 6.64
N THR A 173 -3.70 3.84 5.50
CA THR A 173 -3.78 5.31 5.40
C THR A 173 -4.92 5.82 6.28
N LYS A 174 -4.63 6.80 7.12
CA LYS A 174 -5.62 7.37 8.05
C LYS A 174 -6.57 8.31 7.30
N ILE A 175 -7.83 8.40 7.73
CA ILE A 175 -8.83 9.27 7.11
C ILE A 175 -8.37 10.73 7.14
N GLU A 176 -7.76 11.17 8.24
CA GLU A 176 -7.27 12.53 8.42
C GLU A 176 -6.20 12.88 7.38
N GLN A 177 -5.35 11.92 7.00
CA GLN A 177 -4.34 12.11 5.96
C GLN A 177 -4.98 12.26 4.58
N ILE A 178 -6.06 11.51 4.31
CA ILE A 178 -6.81 11.63 3.05
C ILE A 178 -7.45 13.01 2.97
N LEU A 179 -8.16 13.42 4.02
CA LEU A 179 -8.82 14.73 4.11
C LEU A 179 -7.81 15.88 3.99
N GLU A 180 -6.63 15.75 4.59
CA GLU A 180 -5.57 16.75 4.47
C GLU A 180 -5.08 16.87 3.01
N ILE A 181 -4.89 15.76 2.31
CA ILE A 181 -4.42 15.77 0.91
C ILE A 181 -5.48 16.35 -0.01
N THR A 182 -6.73 15.91 0.10
CA THR A 182 -7.84 16.40 -0.73
C THR A 182 -8.16 17.86 -0.43
N GLY A 183 -8.09 18.29 0.83
CA GLY A 183 -8.26 19.69 1.23
C GLY A 183 -7.20 20.63 0.65
N ASN A 184 -6.01 20.10 0.32
CA ASN A 184 -4.97 20.84 -0.40
C ASN A 184 -5.11 20.75 -1.93
N SER A 185 -6.23 20.23 -2.46
CA SER A 185 -6.45 19.99 -3.90
C SER A 185 -5.40 19.09 -4.54
N LEU A 186 -4.83 18.16 -3.78
CA LEU A 186 -3.81 17.23 -4.24
C LEU A 186 -4.39 15.84 -4.55
N ILE A 187 -3.68 15.11 -5.39
CA ILE A 187 -4.05 13.75 -5.80
C ILE A 187 -3.34 12.72 -4.90
N MET A 188 -4.10 11.72 -4.44
CA MET A 188 -3.55 10.58 -3.70
C MET A 188 -2.58 9.78 -4.60
N PRO A 189 -1.40 9.38 -4.10
CA PRO A 189 -0.50 8.51 -4.86
C PRO A 189 -1.22 7.23 -5.30
N ARG A 190 -0.86 6.68 -6.46
CA ARG A 190 -1.44 5.41 -6.91
C ARG A 190 -1.18 4.30 -5.89
N LYS A 191 -2.15 3.39 -5.74
CA LYS A 191 -2.08 2.21 -4.84
C LYS A 191 -1.75 2.59 -3.38
N SER A 192 -2.30 3.72 -2.92
CA SER A 192 -2.12 4.26 -1.56
C SER A 192 -3.31 4.01 -0.61
N THR A 193 -4.47 3.68 -1.17
CA THR A 193 -5.72 3.45 -0.41
C THR A 193 -6.50 2.30 -1.02
N TYR A 194 -7.01 1.41 -0.17
CA TYR A 194 -7.95 0.35 -0.57
C TYR A 194 -9.19 0.49 0.30
N PHE A 195 -10.27 1.06 -0.27
CA PHE A 195 -11.55 1.17 0.43
C PHE A 195 -12.29 -0.17 0.38
N HIS A 196 -12.79 -0.61 1.54
CA HIS A 196 -13.55 -1.84 1.71
C HIS A 196 -14.86 -1.56 2.48
N PRO A 197 -16.00 -2.11 2.05
CA PRO A 197 -16.18 -2.92 0.84
C PRO A 197 -16.00 -2.08 -0.42
N LYS A 198 -15.50 -2.70 -1.51
CA LYS A 198 -15.65 -2.08 -2.84
C LYS A 198 -17.14 -2.11 -3.16
N ILE A 199 -17.70 -0.94 -3.48
CA ILE A 199 -19.11 -0.83 -3.84
C ILE A 199 -19.37 -1.76 -5.03
N LEU A 200 -20.38 -2.62 -4.93
CA LEU A 200 -20.87 -3.54 -5.97
C LEU A 200 -21.54 -2.77 -7.12
N SER A 201 -20.88 -1.72 -7.59
CA SER A 201 -21.39 -0.80 -8.61
C SER A 201 -21.61 -1.51 -9.96
N GLY A 202 -20.93 -2.64 -10.20
CA GLY A 202 -21.13 -3.46 -11.41
C GLY A 202 -22.57 -3.96 -11.63
N LEU A 203 -23.32 -4.26 -10.57
CA LEU A 203 -24.74 -4.68 -10.67
C LEU A 203 -25.69 -3.51 -10.95
N VAL A 204 -25.24 -2.28 -10.73
CA VAL A 204 -26.00 -1.06 -11.01
C VAL A 204 -25.66 -0.50 -12.39
N PHE A 205 -24.42 -0.71 -12.85
CA PHE A 205 -23.94 -0.26 -14.17
C PHE A 205 -24.43 -1.12 -15.34
N ASN A 206 -24.56 -2.44 -15.15
CA ASN A 206 -25.10 -3.37 -16.14
C ASN A 206 -26.35 -4.03 -15.57
N LYS A 207 -27.49 -3.35 -15.69
CA LYS A 207 -28.78 -3.99 -15.47
C LYS A 207 -28.87 -5.11 -16.50
N ILE A 208 -29.10 -6.36 -16.07
CA ILE A 208 -29.43 -7.43 -16.99
C ILE A 208 -30.78 -7.05 -17.60
N ASP A 209 -30.76 -6.49 -18.81
CA ASP A 209 -31.95 -6.28 -19.59
C ASP A 209 -32.24 -7.61 -20.31
N PRO A 210 -33.32 -8.32 -19.95
CA PRO A 210 -33.66 -9.60 -20.59
C PRO A 210 -33.99 -9.45 -22.09
N TYR A 211 -34.05 -8.22 -22.61
CA TYR A 211 -34.31 -7.91 -24.02
C TYR A 211 -33.08 -7.32 -24.75
N GLU A 212 -31.93 -7.18 -24.09
CA GLU A 212 -30.71 -6.68 -24.73
C GLU A 212 -30.20 -7.67 -25.79
N THR A 213 -30.12 -7.21 -27.04
CA THR A 213 -29.61 -8.02 -28.15
C THR A 213 -28.12 -7.73 -28.33
N VAL A 214 -27.26 -8.62 -27.83
CA VAL A 214 -25.81 -8.50 -27.97
C VAL A 214 -25.39 -8.93 -29.37
N HIS A 215 -24.99 -7.98 -30.22
CA HIS A 215 -24.42 -8.29 -31.53
C HIS A 215 -22.96 -8.75 -31.37
N THR A 216 -22.71 -10.04 -31.61
CA THR A 216 -21.36 -10.58 -31.68
C THR A 216 -20.69 -10.17 -33.01
N PRO A 217 -19.41 -9.75 -33.01
CA PRO A 217 -18.69 -9.53 -34.25
C PRO A 217 -18.60 -10.85 -35.01
N ARG A 218 -19.03 -10.85 -36.27
CA ARG A 218 -18.91 -12.02 -37.17
C ARG A 218 -17.44 -12.47 -37.21
N GLN A 219 -17.22 -13.75 -36.94
CA GLN A 219 -15.96 -14.44 -37.19
C GLN A 219 -15.65 -14.43 -38.69
#